data_AF-A0A1B1ZHR8-F1
#
_entry.id   AF-A0A1B1ZHR8-F1
#
_cell.length_a   1.000
_cell.length_b   1.000
_cell.length_c   1.000
_cell.angle_alpha   90.00
_cell.angle_beta   90.00
_cell.angle_gamma   90.00
#
_symmetry.space_group_name_H-M   'P 1'
#
loop_
_entity.id
_entity.type
_entity.pdbx_description
1 polymer ?
#
loop_
_entity_poly.entity_id
_entity_poly.type
_entity_poly.pdbx_seq_one_letter_code
_entity_poly.pdbx_strand_id
1 'polypeptide(L)'
;MNAAADAVPTTSGHGSTGRRRGSIRQRGDSLQVRVFAGQDPVTGKDRYLTETVRGTDKPARKRAEKAMTRLQAEVDRQRSPESALSLSRVLDEWLRTVEIEDTTRRTYLGYIERTVKPAIGTIGIDKLSARNLETFYAQLRRCRARLLGAAAHRAARDRPAARLRHG
;
A
#
# COMPACT_ATOMS: atom_id res chain seq x y z
N MET A 1 -41.08 32.74 -16.74
CA MET A 1 -41.30 31.43 -16.07
C MET A 1 -40.71 30.34 -16.95
N ASN A 2 -40.02 29.40 -16.32
CA ASN A 2 -39.36 28.19 -16.83
C ASN A 2 -38.03 28.35 -17.59
N ALA A 3 -36.96 28.41 -16.81
CA ALA A 3 -35.65 27.89 -17.21
C ALA A 3 -35.65 26.36 -16.98
N ALA A 4 -35.71 25.59 -18.06
CA ALA A 4 -35.33 24.18 -18.06
C ALA A 4 -33.81 24.12 -18.26
N ALA A 5 -33.10 23.61 -17.25
CA ALA A 5 -31.68 23.31 -17.35
C ALA A 5 -31.54 21.95 -18.06
N ASP A 6 -31.29 21.98 -19.36
CA ASP A 6 -30.90 20.79 -20.12
C ASP A 6 -29.48 20.37 -19.74
N ALA A 7 -29.37 19.07 -19.48
CA ALA A 7 -28.17 18.39 -19.04
C ALA A 7 -27.04 18.48 -20.10
N VAL A 8 -25.84 18.81 -19.64
CA VAL A 8 -24.60 18.68 -20.41
C VAL A 8 -24.31 17.18 -20.64
N PRO A 9 -24.06 16.74 -21.89
CA PRO A 9 -23.66 15.36 -22.14
C PRO A 9 -22.16 15.20 -21.87
N THR A 10 -21.80 14.54 -20.76
CA THR A 10 -20.41 14.10 -20.55
C THR A 10 -20.12 12.88 -21.41
N THR A 11 -19.36 13.08 -22.48
CA THR A 11 -18.94 12.03 -23.41
C THR A 11 -17.76 11.24 -22.85
N SER A 12 -17.89 9.91 -22.89
CA SER A 12 -16.85 8.93 -23.21
C SER A 12 -15.71 8.65 -22.22
N GLY A 13 -15.94 7.67 -21.35
CA GLY A 13 -14.91 6.73 -20.90
C GLY A 13 -14.99 5.44 -21.71
N HIS A 14 -14.23 5.37 -22.80
CA HIS A 14 -14.11 4.25 -23.72
C HIS A 14 -13.83 2.93 -22.97
N GLY A 15 -14.60 1.88 -23.26
CA GLY A 15 -14.38 0.54 -22.72
C GLY A 15 -12.94 0.09 -22.99
N SER A 16 -12.19 -0.21 -21.94
CA SER A 16 -10.87 -0.81 -22.10
C SER A 16 -11.04 -2.20 -22.69
N THR A 17 -10.86 -2.28 -24.01
CA THR A 17 -10.67 -3.52 -24.76
C THR A 17 -9.68 -4.36 -23.97
N GLY A 18 -10.11 -5.56 -23.56
CA GLY A 18 -9.39 -6.41 -22.60
C GLY A 18 -7.91 -6.53 -22.95
N ARG A 19 -7.07 -5.76 -22.26
CA ARG A 19 -5.62 -5.88 -22.37
C ARG A 19 -5.31 -7.31 -21.93
N ARG A 20 -4.95 -8.18 -22.88
CA ARG A 20 -4.55 -9.57 -22.58
C ARG A 20 -3.59 -9.53 -21.41
N ARG A 21 -3.99 -10.12 -20.27
CA ARG A 21 -3.25 -10.10 -18.99
C ARG A 21 -2.01 -11.00 -19.06
N GLY A 22 -1.15 -10.78 -20.04
CA GLY A 22 0.03 -11.59 -20.33
C GLY A 22 0.35 -11.64 -21.82
N SER A 23 1.56 -12.06 -22.12
CA SER A 23 2.09 -12.18 -23.48
C SER A 23 2.71 -13.55 -23.69
N ILE A 24 2.59 -14.08 -24.90
CA ILE A 24 3.28 -15.30 -25.32
C ILE A 24 4.15 -14.91 -26.51
N ARG A 25 5.45 -15.10 -26.39
CA ARG A 25 6.42 -14.82 -27.45
C ARG A 25 7.22 -16.07 -27.79
N GLN A 26 7.61 -16.21 -29.04
CA GLN A 26 8.54 -17.26 -29.45
C GLN A 26 9.97 -16.92 -29.04
N ARG A 27 10.71 -17.92 -28.57
CA ARG A 27 12.14 -17.85 -28.24
C ARG A 27 12.81 -19.13 -28.76
N GLY A 28 13.40 -19.04 -29.96
CA GLY A 28 13.92 -20.21 -30.67
C GLY A 28 12.84 -21.27 -30.88
N ASP A 29 13.10 -22.50 -30.42
CA ASP A 29 12.20 -23.65 -30.53
C ASP A 29 11.23 -23.79 -29.36
N SER A 30 10.93 -22.67 -28.68
CA SER A 30 10.06 -22.63 -27.51
C SER A 30 9.17 -21.40 -27.49
N LEU A 31 8.07 -21.48 -26.74
CA LEU A 31 7.19 -20.37 -26.43
C LEU A 31 7.41 -19.93 -24.99
N GLN A 32 7.69 -18.64 -24.78
CA GLN A 32 7.74 -18.03 -23.46
C GLN A 32 6.43 -17.30 -23.16
N VAL A 33 5.78 -17.71 -22.09
CA VAL A 33 4.63 -17.05 -21.48
C VAL A 33 5.13 -16.08 -20.42
N ARG A 34 4.59 -14.85 -20.39
CA ARG A 34 4.88 -13.83 -19.37
C ARG A 34 3.57 -13.20 -18.88
N VAL A 35 3.36 -13.19 -17.57
CA VAL A 35 2.22 -12.54 -16.91
C VAL A 35 2.74 -11.52 -15.90
N PHE A 36 2.20 -10.30 -15.92
CA PHE A 36 2.60 -9.25 -14.97
C PHE A 36 2.08 -9.60 -13.58
N ALA A 37 2.99 -9.73 -12.61
CA ALA A 37 2.69 -10.10 -11.24
C ALA A 37 2.50 -8.89 -10.31
N GLY A 38 3.01 -7.71 -10.68
CA GLY A 38 2.96 -6.51 -9.85
C GLY A 38 4.31 -5.81 -9.84
N GLN A 39 4.50 -4.86 -8.92
CA GLN A 39 5.80 -4.23 -8.69
C GLN A 39 6.45 -4.81 -7.43
N ASP A 40 7.76 -4.94 -7.47
CA ASP A 40 8.55 -5.28 -6.31
C ASP A 40 8.49 -4.11 -5.29
N PRO A 41 8.08 -4.35 -4.03
CA PRO A 41 7.84 -3.27 -3.07
C PRO A 41 9.13 -2.61 -2.54
N VAL A 42 10.28 -3.24 -2.74
CA VAL A 42 11.58 -2.74 -2.28
C VAL A 42 12.27 -1.92 -3.38
N THR A 43 12.18 -2.40 -4.62
CA THR A 43 12.91 -1.81 -5.76
C THR A 43 12.03 -1.04 -6.74
N GLY A 44 10.70 -1.16 -6.64
CA GLY A 44 9.72 -0.54 -7.56
C GLY A 44 9.69 -1.14 -8.96
N LYS A 45 10.48 -2.19 -9.23
CA LYS A 45 10.60 -2.78 -10.56
C LYS A 45 9.43 -3.70 -10.88
N ASP A 46 9.03 -3.75 -12.15
CA ASP A 46 7.99 -4.67 -12.62
C ASP A 46 8.42 -6.13 -12.45
N ARG A 47 7.58 -6.91 -11.78
CA ARG A 47 7.74 -8.36 -11.57
C ARG A 47 6.82 -9.13 -12.51
N TYR A 48 7.35 -10.18 -13.13
CA TYR A 48 6.60 -11.06 -14.03
C TYR A 48 6.70 -12.52 -13.59
N LEU A 49 5.61 -13.27 -13.70
CA LEU A 49 5.65 -14.73 -13.73
C LEU A 49 5.92 -15.17 -15.16
N THR A 50 6.84 -16.11 -15.33
CA THR A 50 7.23 -16.59 -16.66
C THR A 50 7.30 -18.10 -16.72
N GLU A 51 6.84 -18.68 -17.82
CA GLU A 51 6.93 -20.11 -18.08
C GLU A 51 7.35 -20.35 -19.52
N THR A 52 8.16 -21.39 -19.76
CA THR A 52 8.62 -21.76 -21.09
C THR A 52 8.00 -23.09 -21.49
N VAL A 53 7.36 -23.13 -22.64
CA VAL A 53 6.77 -24.32 -23.25
C VAL A 53 7.62 -24.73 -24.45
N ARG A 54 8.06 -25.99 -24.49
CA ARG A 54 8.84 -26.53 -25.63
C ARG A 54 7.96 -26.73 -26.86
N GLY A 55 8.51 -26.39 -28.02
CA GLY A 55 7.83 -26.43 -29.31
C GLY A 55 7.18 -25.10 -29.69
N THR A 56 6.93 -24.93 -30.99
CA THR A 56 6.28 -23.75 -31.59
C THR A 56 5.06 -24.13 -32.40
N ASP A 57 4.72 -25.41 -32.41
CA ASP A 57 3.60 -26.01 -33.12
C ASP A 57 2.24 -25.68 -32.45
N LYS A 58 1.15 -26.00 -33.14
CA LYS A 58 -0.22 -25.74 -32.67
C LYS A 58 -0.50 -26.38 -31.29
N PRO A 59 -0.05 -27.61 -31.00
CA PRO A 59 -0.07 -28.18 -29.65
C PRO A 59 0.72 -27.38 -28.60
N ALA A 60 1.94 -26.93 -28.89
CA ALA A 60 2.70 -26.08 -27.97
C ALA A 60 1.99 -24.76 -27.71
N ARG A 61 1.37 -24.16 -28.73
CA ARG A 61 0.58 -22.93 -28.58
C ARG A 61 -0.57 -23.10 -27.58
N LYS A 62 -1.34 -24.19 -27.69
CA LYS A 62 -2.41 -24.52 -26.72
C LYS A 62 -1.87 -24.72 -25.31
N ARG A 63 -0.73 -25.41 -25.16
CA ARG A 63 -0.07 -25.58 -23.85
C ARG A 63 0.37 -24.24 -23.26
N ALA A 64 0.91 -23.33 -24.08
CA ALA A 64 1.29 -21.99 -23.66
C ALA A 64 0.09 -21.12 -23.23
N GLU A 65 -1.06 -21.24 -23.92
CA GLU A 65 -2.30 -20.58 -23.50
C GLU A 65 -2.81 -21.13 -22.16
N LYS A 66 -2.78 -22.45 -21.96
CA LYS A 66 -3.13 -23.06 -20.66
C LYS A 66 -2.21 -22.60 -19.53
N ALA A 67 -0.91 -22.51 -19.80
CA ALA A 67 0.07 -21.96 -18.86
C ALA A 67 -0.24 -20.48 -18.54
N MET A 68 -0.58 -19.67 -19.55
CA MET A 68 -0.97 -18.27 -19.36
C MET A 68 -2.18 -18.13 -18.42
N THR A 69 -3.23 -18.91 -18.63
CA THR A 69 -4.41 -18.91 -17.74
C THR A 69 -4.05 -19.32 -16.31
N ARG A 70 -3.20 -20.34 -16.13
CA ARG A 70 -2.74 -20.77 -14.81
C ARG A 70 -1.95 -19.68 -14.10
N LEU A 71 -1.01 -19.04 -14.79
CA LEU A 71 -0.21 -17.94 -14.24
C LEU A 71 -1.07 -16.73 -13.88
N GLN A 72 -2.08 -16.41 -14.69
CA GLN A 72 -3.05 -15.36 -14.37
C GLN A 72 -3.82 -15.67 -13.08
N ALA A 73 -4.35 -16.89 -12.95
CA ALA A 73 -5.04 -17.31 -11.74
C ALA A 73 -4.13 -17.28 -10.50
N GLU A 74 -2.84 -17.58 -10.66
CA GLU A 74 -1.87 -17.44 -9.57
C GLU A 74 -1.65 -15.98 -9.15
N VAL A 75 -1.51 -15.07 -10.12
CA VAL A 75 -1.41 -13.63 -9.84
C VAL A 75 -2.68 -13.13 -9.15
N ASP A 76 -3.85 -13.53 -9.63
CA ASP A 76 -5.12 -13.12 -9.05
C ASP A 76 -5.28 -13.65 -7.60
N ARG A 77 -4.79 -14.87 -7.31
CA ARG A 77 -4.71 -15.39 -5.92
C ARG A 77 -3.73 -14.60 -5.06
N GLN A 78 -2.54 -14.27 -5.57
CA GLN A 78 -1.55 -13.47 -4.83
C GLN A 78 -2.06 -12.05 -4.54
N ARG A 79 -2.87 -11.51 -5.43
CA ARG A 79 -3.53 -10.19 -5.28
C ARG A 79 -4.85 -10.27 -4.52
N SER A 80 -5.30 -11.45 -4.12
CA SER A 80 -6.54 -11.57 -3.37
C SER A 80 -6.38 -10.91 -1.99
N PRO A 81 -7.44 -10.27 -1.46
CA PRO A 81 -7.45 -9.71 -0.11
C PRO A 81 -7.08 -10.72 0.98
N GLU A 82 -7.31 -12.01 0.75
CA GLU A 82 -7.00 -13.10 1.70
C GLU A 82 -5.49 -13.36 1.80
N SER A 83 -4.71 -13.02 0.76
CA SER A 83 -3.24 -13.10 0.75
C SER A 83 -2.56 -11.77 1.09
N ALA A 84 -3.33 -10.71 1.30
CA ALA A 84 -2.81 -9.39 1.61
C ALA A 84 -2.17 -9.38 3.01
N LEU A 85 -0.84 -9.44 3.04
CA LEU A 85 -0.07 -9.30 4.28
C LEU A 85 -0.35 -7.91 4.86
N SER A 86 -0.82 -7.85 6.10
CA SER A 86 -1.07 -6.58 6.78
C SER A 86 0.23 -5.92 7.22
N LEU A 87 0.24 -4.59 7.31
CA LEU A 87 1.37 -3.84 7.84
C LEU A 87 1.73 -4.31 9.27
N SER A 88 0.74 -4.62 10.12
CA SER A 88 0.99 -5.18 11.45
C SER A 88 1.85 -6.44 11.40
N ARG A 89 1.52 -7.38 10.49
CA ARG A 89 2.24 -8.66 10.39
C ARG A 89 3.65 -8.49 9.84
N VAL A 90 3.85 -7.52 8.93
CA VAL A 90 5.20 -7.14 8.47
C VAL A 90 6.03 -6.58 9.61
N LEU A 91 5.45 -5.68 10.43
CA LEU A 91 6.13 -5.08 11.57
C LEU A 91 6.49 -6.13 12.63
N ASP A 92 5.61 -7.12 12.87
CA ASP A 92 5.89 -8.22 13.79
C ASP A 92 7.08 -9.06 13.34
N GLU A 93 7.19 -9.36 12.04
CA GLU A 93 8.30 -10.12 11.49
C GLU A 93 9.60 -9.32 11.48
N TRP A 94 9.54 -8.03 11.14
CA TRP A 94 10.69 -7.13 11.23
C TRP A 94 11.22 -7.03 12.66
N LEU A 95 10.34 -6.91 13.66
CA LEU A 95 10.73 -6.85 15.07
C LEU A 95 11.41 -8.14 15.58
N ARG A 96 11.19 -9.29 14.94
CA ARG A 96 11.84 -10.57 15.27
C ARG A 96 13.24 -10.69 14.70
N THR A 97 13.49 -10.07 13.55
CA THR A 97 14.73 -10.21 12.78
C THR A 97 15.69 -9.06 12.98
N VAL A 98 15.21 -7.91 13.44
CA VAL A 98 16.05 -6.71 13.60
C VAL A 98 16.90 -6.77 14.87
N GLU A 99 18.21 -6.61 14.71
CA GLU A 99 19.15 -6.43 15.83
C GLU A 99 19.22 -4.94 16.20
N ILE A 100 18.58 -4.57 17.31
CA ILE A 100 18.52 -3.19 17.83
C ILE A 100 18.89 -3.23 19.32
N GLU A 101 19.67 -2.25 19.78
CA GLU A 101 19.94 -2.02 21.21
C GLU A 101 18.62 -2.00 22.02
N ASP A 102 18.58 -2.70 23.16
CA ASP A 102 17.37 -2.97 23.94
C ASP A 102 16.58 -1.71 24.33
N THR A 103 17.28 -0.61 24.62
CA THR A 103 16.70 0.69 24.97
C THR A 103 15.91 1.29 23.80
N THR A 104 16.45 1.19 22.58
CA THR A 104 15.82 1.66 21.35
C THR A 104 14.68 0.74 20.92
N ARG A 105 14.84 -0.58 21.08
CA ARG A 105 13.79 -1.57 20.79
C ARG A 105 12.51 -1.32 21.59
N ARG A 106 12.64 -1.00 22.88
CA ARG A 106 11.51 -0.71 23.76
C ARG A 106 10.71 0.52 23.30
N THR A 107 11.41 1.57 22.88
CA THR A 107 10.79 2.79 22.34
C THR A 107 10.07 2.51 21.03
N TYR A 108 10.70 1.75 20.12
CA TYR A 108 10.09 1.40 18.83
C TYR A 108 8.84 0.54 18.98
N LEU A 109 8.88 -0.46 19.85
CA LEU A 109 7.70 -1.25 20.24
C LEU A 109 6.58 -0.34 20.75
N GLY A 110 6.92 0.64 21.60
CA GLY A 110 5.97 1.63 22.09
C GLY A 110 5.25 2.39 20.97
N TYR A 111 5.99 2.88 19.97
CA TYR A 111 5.40 3.57 18.81
C TYR A 111 4.58 2.63 17.93
N ILE A 112 5.07 1.41 17.70
CA ILE A 112 4.39 0.43 16.86
C ILE A 112 3.04 0.05 17.47
N GLU A 113 3.01 -0.34 18.75
CA GLU A 113 1.80 -0.83 19.41
C GLU A 113 0.79 0.30 19.69
N ARG A 114 1.25 1.47 20.13
CA ARG A 114 0.34 2.54 20.57
C ARG A 114 -0.11 3.46 19.46
N THR A 115 0.58 3.46 18.31
CA THR A 115 0.39 4.50 17.30
C THR A 115 0.28 3.93 15.89
N VAL A 116 1.22 3.09 15.46
CA VAL A 116 1.25 2.61 14.06
C VAL A 116 0.19 1.53 13.84
N LYS A 117 0.20 0.46 14.63
CA LYS A 117 -0.73 -0.68 14.48
C LYS A 117 -2.20 -0.25 14.56
N PRO A 118 -2.63 0.58 15.53
CA PRO A 118 -4.03 0.98 15.63
C PRO A 118 -4.50 1.86 14.46
N ALA A 119 -3.62 2.66 13.88
CA ALA A 119 -4.00 3.63 12.85
C ALA A 119 -3.96 3.04 11.42
N ILE A 120 -2.93 2.26 11.10
CA ILE A 120 -2.67 1.77 9.74
C ILE A 120 -2.26 0.31 9.67
N GLY A 121 -2.19 -0.40 10.81
CA GLY A 121 -1.67 -1.77 10.88
C GLY A 121 -2.55 -2.81 10.18
N THR A 122 -3.86 -2.59 10.11
CA THR A 122 -4.81 -3.50 9.43
C THR A 122 -4.80 -3.35 7.90
N ILE A 123 -4.16 -2.30 7.39
CA ILE A 123 -4.06 -2.05 5.95
C ILE A 123 -3.11 -3.10 5.35
N GLY A 124 -3.57 -3.77 4.30
CA GLY A 124 -2.74 -4.65 3.48
C GLY A 124 -1.63 -3.86 2.80
N ILE A 125 -0.41 -4.41 2.75
CA ILE A 125 0.75 -3.75 2.13
C ILE A 125 0.48 -3.37 0.67
N ASP A 126 -0.29 -4.19 -0.05
CA ASP A 126 -0.75 -3.94 -1.41
C ASP A 126 -1.63 -2.69 -1.56
N LYS A 127 -2.28 -2.26 -0.47
CA LYS A 127 -3.22 -1.14 -0.40
C LYS A 127 -2.67 0.06 0.38
N LEU A 128 -1.47 -0.06 0.95
CA LEU A 128 -0.86 1.02 1.71
C LEU A 128 -0.37 2.11 0.76
N SER A 129 -1.15 3.18 0.62
CA SER A 129 -0.84 4.29 -0.29
C SER A 129 -0.18 5.47 0.43
N ALA A 130 0.46 6.36 -0.35
CA ALA A 130 0.98 7.64 0.15
C ALA A 130 -0.08 8.45 0.90
N ARG A 131 -1.34 8.46 0.41
CA ARG A 131 -2.45 9.16 1.06
C ARG A 131 -2.77 8.62 2.47
N ASN A 132 -2.63 7.31 2.68
CA ASN A 132 -2.80 6.69 4.00
C ASN A 132 -1.71 7.20 4.95
N LEU A 133 -0.46 7.25 4.49
CA LEU A 133 0.69 7.72 5.27
C LEU A 133 0.58 9.22 5.58
N GLU A 134 0.19 10.06 4.62
CA GLU A 134 -0.03 11.49 4.82
C GLU A 134 -1.13 11.77 5.83
N THR A 135 -2.24 11.03 5.74
CA THR A 135 -3.36 11.13 6.68
C THR A 135 -2.91 10.77 8.09
N PHE A 136 -2.19 9.66 8.24
CA PHE A 136 -1.62 9.23 9.50
C PHE A 136 -0.65 10.28 10.06
N TYR A 137 0.28 10.78 9.26
CA TYR A 137 1.24 11.81 9.68
C TYR A 137 0.54 13.11 10.10
N ALA A 138 -0.50 13.51 9.39
CA ALA A 138 -1.33 14.66 9.78
C ALA A 138 -2.02 14.45 11.13
N GLN A 139 -2.47 13.23 11.45
CA GLN A 139 -3.02 12.91 12.77
C GLN A 139 -1.96 13.04 13.87
N LEU A 140 -0.73 12.53 13.64
CA LEU A 140 0.36 12.67 14.61
C LEU A 140 0.70 14.13 14.92
N ARG A 141 0.79 14.97 13.88
CA ARG A 141 1.02 16.41 14.04
C ARG A 141 -0.07 17.08 14.86
N ARG A 142 -1.34 16.74 14.63
CA ARG A 142 -2.48 17.28 15.40
C ARG A 142 -2.46 16.83 16.86
N CYS A 143 -2.18 15.56 17.13
CA CYS A 143 -2.06 15.06 18.51
C CYS A 143 -0.94 15.76 19.27
N ARG A 144 0.22 15.94 18.64
CA ARG A 144 1.34 16.72 19.22
C ARG A 144 0.94 18.16 19.51
N ALA A 145 0.28 18.84 18.57
CA ALA A 145 -0.17 20.22 18.76
C ALA A 145 -1.16 20.35 19.93
N ARG A 146 -2.09 19.41 20.09
CA ARG A 146 -3.04 19.39 21.22
C ARG A 146 -2.35 19.16 22.56
N LEU A 147 -1.40 18.22 22.64
CA LEU A 147 -0.65 17.95 23.87
C LEU A 147 0.22 19.14 24.28
N LEU A 148 0.91 19.76 23.32
CA LEU A 148 1.71 20.96 23.58
C LEU A 148 0.83 22.17 23.96
N GLY A 149 -0.31 22.35 23.28
CA GLY A 149 -1.26 23.41 23.62
C GLY A 149 -1.88 23.22 25.01
N ALA A 150 -2.19 21.98 25.41
CA ALA A 150 -2.70 21.66 26.74
C ALA A 150 -1.64 21.90 27.83
N ALA A 151 -0.37 21.57 27.55
CA ALA A 151 0.75 21.86 28.46
C ALA A 151 0.98 23.38 28.61
N ALA A 152 0.92 24.13 27.51
CA ALA A 152 1.05 25.59 27.52
C ALA A 152 -0.11 26.26 28.30
N HIS A 153 -1.34 25.80 28.10
CA HIS A 153 -2.50 26.30 28.84
C HIS A 153 -2.42 25.99 30.34
N ARG A 154 -1.90 24.82 30.72
CA ARG A 154 -1.65 24.47 32.13
C ARG A 154 -0.57 25.37 32.74
N ALA A 155 0.56 25.55 32.06
CA ALA A 155 1.63 26.43 32.51
C ALA A 155 1.20 27.91 32.63
N ALA A 156 0.25 28.36 31.81
CA ALA A 156 -0.32 29.70 31.92
C ALA A 156 -1.26 29.87 33.13
N ARG A 157 -1.99 28.81 33.52
CA ARG A 157 -2.85 28.80 34.71
C ARG A 157 -2.06 28.78 36.02
N ASP A 158 -0.93 28.09 36.03
CA ASP A 158 -0.09 27.94 37.23
C ASP A 158 0.90 29.12 37.41
N ARG A 159 0.84 30.14 36.55
CA ARG A 159 1.72 31.30 36.61
C ARG A 159 1.29 32.20 37.78
N PRO A 160 2.09 32.37 38.85
CA PRO A 160 1.70 33.20 39.98
C PRO A 160 1.58 34.66 39.53
N ALA A 161 0.45 35.29 39.87
CA ALA A 161 0.23 36.71 39.61
C ALA A 161 1.31 37.51 40.34
N ALA A 162 2.26 38.06 39.60
CA ALA A 162 3.28 38.95 40.14
C ALA A 162 2.57 40.16 40.74
N ARG A 163 2.60 40.27 42.08
CA ARG A 163 2.07 41.44 42.80
C ARG A 163 2.89 42.66 42.37
N LEU A 164 2.31 43.52 41.54
CA LEU A 164 2.82 44.85 41.27
C LEU A 164 2.80 45.62 42.60
N ARG A 165 3.97 45.80 43.21
CA ARG A 165 4.15 46.76 44.30
C ARG A 165 4.15 48.15 43.67
N HIS A 166 3.07 48.89 43.87
CA HIS A 166 3.06 50.33 43.70
C HIS A 166 3.75 50.96 44.91
N GLY A 167 4.73 51.82 44.65
CA GLY A 167 5.39 52.68 45.63
C GLY A 167 4.80 54.08 45.61
#